data_AF-A0A354DEF9-F1
#
_entry.id   AF-A0A354DEF9-F1
#
_cell.length_a   1.000
_cell.length_b   1.000
_cell.length_c   1.000
_cell.angle_alpha   90.00
_cell.angle_beta   90.00
_cell.angle_gamma   90.00
#
_symmetry.space_group_name_H-M   'P 1'
#
loop_
_entity.id
_entity.type
_entity.pdbx_description
1 polymer ?
#
loop_
_entity_poly.entity_id
_entity_poly.type
_entity_poly.pdbx_seq_one_letter_code
_entity_poly.pdbx_strand_id
1 'polypeptide(L)'
;REKGESIPVARPKSMITGKYMDKPQWGPNWDDDLAGGTESVSNDPNFRKLQEHIKLEYEKTFMMYLPRICEHCLNPSCVASCPSGALYKRDEDGIVLVDQDACRGWRFCMGGCPYHKVYYNWNTHKAEKCNFCYPRTEAGLPTLCSESCVGRIRYIGVVLYA
;
A
#
# COMPACT_ATOMS: atom_id res chain seq x y z
N ARG A 1 -33.53 -6.58 -40.43
CA ARG A 1 -33.25 -5.51 -39.44
C ARG A 1 -31.76 -5.53 -39.19
N GLU A 2 -31.04 -4.68 -39.91
CA GLU A 2 -29.61 -4.45 -39.70
C GLU A 2 -29.40 -4.07 -38.24
N LYS A 3 -28.45 -4.72 -37.56
CA LYS A 3 -28.06 -4.36 -36.20
C LYS A 3 -27.54 -2.91 -36.27
N GLY A 4 -28.36 -1.95 -35.85
CA GLY A 4 -27.92 -0.57 -35.70
C GLY A 4 -26.65 -0.54 -34.84
N GLU A 5 -25.66 0.23 -35.30
CA GLU A 5 -24.36 0.37 -34.64
C GLU A 5 -24.57 0.70 -33.16
N SER A 6 -24.04 -0.15 -32.30
CA SER A 6 -24.14 0.03 -30.85
C SER A 6 -23.40 1.30 -30.44
N ILE A 7 -23.88 1.99 -29.38
CA ILE A 7 -23.20 3.18 -28.84
C ILE A 7 -21.77 2.78 -28.42
N PRO A 8 -20.73 3.52 -28.85
CA PRO A 8 -19.35 3.20 -28.48
C PRO A 8 -19.12 3.31 -26.97
N VAL A 9 -18.41 2.35 -26.40
CA VAL A 9 -18.02 2.32 -24.98
C VAL A 9 -16.54 2.05 -24.82
N ALA A 10 -15.92 2.65 -23.81
CA ALA A 10 -14.52 2.41 -23.47
C ALA A 10 -14.38 1.08 -22.70
N ARG A 11 -13.74 0.09 -23.33
CA ARG A 11 -13.47 -1.22 -22.73
C ARG A 11 -12.15 -1.22 -21.96
N PRO A 12 -12.06 -1.93 -20.81
CA PRO A 12 -10.83 -2.02 -20.04
C PRO A 12 -9.75 -2.82 -20.79
N LYS A 13 -8.49 -2.40 -20.62
CA LYS A 13 -7.32 -3.04 -21.22
C LYS A 13 -6.28 -3.29 -20.13
N SER A 14 -5.70 -4.49 -20.11
CA SER A 14 -4.68 -4.84 -19.12
C SER A 14 -3.39 -4.05 -19.37
N MET A 15 -2.86 -3.41 -18.32
CA MET A 15 -1.56 -2.73 -18.36
C MET A 15 -0.37 -3.70 -18.38
N ILE A 16 -0.59 -5.00 -18.11
CA ILE A 16 0.45 -6.04 -18.14
C ILE A 16 0.51 -6.68 -19.53
N THR A 17 -0.63 -7.11 -20.06
CA THR A 17 -0.68 -7.88 -21.32
C THR A 17 -1.03 -7.05 -22.54
N GLY A 18 -1.56 -5.84 -22.35
CA GLY A 18 -2.10 -5.02 -23.44
C GLY A 18 -3.35 -5.62 -24.10
N LYS A 19 -3.95 -6.68 -23.55
CA LYS A 19 -5.19 -7.27 -24.10
C LYS A 19 -6.42 -6.64 -23.47
N TYR A 20 -7.51 -6.59 -24.22
CA TYR A 20 -8.81 -6.21 -23.66
C TYR A 20 -9.22 -7.22 -22.58
N MET A 21 -9.87 -6.71 -21.55
CA MET A 21 -10.47 -7.48 -20.48
C MET A 21 -11.98 -7.50 -20.68
N ASP A 22 -12.61 -8.63 -20.34
CA ASP A 22 -14.08 -8.73 -20.39
C ASP A 22 -14.72 -7.94 -19.26
N LYS A 23 -14.20 -8.10 -18.03
CA LYS A 23 -14.55 -7.28 -16.86
C LYS A 23 -13.39 -7.19 -15.87
N PRO A 24 -13.21 -6.05 -15.16
CA PRO A 24 -12.35 -6.01 -13.99
C PRO A 24 -12.90 -6.95 -12.91
N GLN A 25 -12.02 -7.72 -12.27
CA GLN A 25 -12.40 -8.69 -11.23
C GLN A 25 -11.93 -8.26 -9.84
N TRP A 26 -11.03 -7.28 -9.77
CA TRP A 26 -10.42 -6.84 -8.53
C TRP A 26 -9.76 -5.45 -8.70
N GLY A 27 -9.51 -4.78 -7.59
CA GLY A 27 -8.81 -3.49 -7.53
C GLY A 27 -8.22 -3.21 -6.14
N PRO A 28 -7.35 -2.20 -6.00
CA PRO A 28 -6.64 -1.93 -4.75
C PRO A 28 -7.52 -1.44 -3.60
N ASN A 29 -8.76 -1.02 -3.88
CA ASN A 29 -9.75 -0.56 -2.90
C ASN A 29 -11.11 -1.22 -3.19
N TRP A 30 -11.11 -2.54 -3.41
CA TRP A 30 -12.30 -3.28 -3.87
C TRP A 30 -13.41 -3.36 -2.81
N ASP A 31 -13.03 -3.45 -1.54
CA ASP A 31 -13.95 -3.62 -0.40
C ASP A 31 -14.30 -2.29 0.28
N ASP A 32 -14.21 -1.19 -0.47
CA ASP A 32 -14.59 0.16 -0.02
C ASP A 32 -16.02 0.19 0.51
N ASP A 33 -16.27 0.93 1.60
CA ASP A 33 -17.59 1.11 2.20
C ASP A 33 -18.39 -0.21 2.39
N LEU A 34 -17.69 -1.28 2.79
CA LEU A 34 -18.23 -2.63 3.02
C LEU A 34 -18.75 -3.32 1.74
N ALA A 35 -18.33 -2.91 0.55
CA ALA A 35 -18.73 -3.52 -0.72
C ALA A 35 -18.37 -5.02 -0.83
N GLY A 36 -17.35 -5.47 -0.10
CA GLY A 36 -16.96 -6.88 0.02
C GLY A 36 -17.86 -7.73 0.93
N GLY A 37 -18.83 -7.11 1.61
CA GLY A 37 -19.85 -7.76 2.43
C GLY A 37 -19.29 -8.70 3.50
N THR A 38 -20.06 -9.75 3.82
CA THR A 38 -19.70 -10.75 4.84
C THR A 38 -18.53 -11.65 4.42
N GLU A 39 -18.31 -11.82 3.11
CA GLU A 39 -17.22 -12.67 2.59
C GLU A 39 -15.85 -12.11 2.98
N SER A 40 -15.65 -10.81 2.82
CA SER A 40 -14.36 -10.15 3.10
C SER A 40 -14.09 -10.03 4.60
N VAL A 41 -15.13 -9.79 5.42
CA VAL A 41 -15.00 -9.64 6.87
C VAL A 41 -14.45 -10.91 7.54
N SER A 42 -14.88 -12.09 7.08
CA SER A 42 -14.41 -13.37 7.63
C SER A 42 -12.90 -13.60 7.46
N ASN A 43 -12.30 -12.93 6.48
CA ASN A 43 -10.87 -13.02 6.17
C ASN A 43 -10.01 -11.97 6.89
N ASP A 44 -10.63 -10.97 7.54
CA ASP A 44 -9.87 -9.96 8.30
C ASP A 44 -9.15 -10.63 9.48
N PRO A 45 -7.80 -10.59 9.54
CA PRO A 45 -7.05 -11.20 10.63
C PRO A 45 -7.37 -10.59 12.00
N ASN A 46 -7.85 -9.35 12.07
CA ASN A 46 -8.27 -8.71 13.31
C ASN A 46 -9.57 -9.32 13.85
N PHE A 47 -10.44 -9.82 12.97
CA PHE A 47 -11.71 -10.45 13.34
C PHE A 47 -11.50 -11.76 14.12
N ARG A 48 -10.42 -12.50 13.83
CA ARG A 48 -10.12 -13.81 14.46
C ARG A 48 -9.99 -13.78 15.98
N LYS A 49 -9.71 -12.60 16.56
CA LYS A 49 -9.50 -12.41 18.01
C LYS A 49 -10.61 -11.59 18.68
N LEU A 50 -11.59 -11.13 17.91
CA LEU A 50 -12.70 -10.35 18.45
C LEU A 50 -13.76 -11.31 19.01
N GLN A 51 -13.97 -11.25 20.33
CA GLN A 51 -15.00 -12.01 21.03
C GLN A 51 -16.41 -11.70 20.49
N GLU A 52 -17.38 -12.52 20.90
CA GLU A 52 -18.81 -12.63 20.56
C GLU A 52 -19.65 -11.34 20.38
N HIS A 53 -19.06 -10.16 20.58
CA HIS A 53 -19.74 -8.86 20.56
C HIS A 53 -19.83 -8.20 19.18
N ILE A 54 -18.95 -8.54 18.23
CA ILE A 54 -19.13 -8.10 16.84
C ILE A 54 -20.06 -9.08 16.15
N LYS A 55 -21.27 -8.62 15.88
CA LYS A 55 -22.27 -9.37 15.16
C LYS A 55 -22.38 -8.86 13.73
N LEU A 56 -22.43 -9.77 12.76
CA LEU A 56 -22.77 -9.47 11.37
C LEU A 56 -24.29 -9.26 11.23
N GLU A 57 -24.85 -8.42 12.10
CA GLU A 57 -26.24 -7.99 12.12
C GLU A 57 -26.32 -6.60 11.49
N TYR A 58 -27.30 -6.38 10.62
CA TYR A 58 -27.46 -5.12 9.88
C TYR A 58 -27.51 -3.90 10.82
N GLU A 59 -28.23 -4.03 11.93
CA GLU A 59 -28.44 -2.96 12.92
C GLU A 59 -27.18 -2.61 13.72
N LYS A 60 -26.15 -3.46 13.68
CA LYS A 60 -24.87 -3.28 14.39
C LYS A 60 -23.68 -3.11 13.44
N THR A 61 -23.97 -2.77 12.19
CA THR A 61 -22.94 -2.53 11.18
C THR A 61 -22.05 -1.35 11.59
N PHE A 62 -20.74 -1.53 11.48
CA PHE A 62 -19.75 -0.48 11.67
C PHE A 62 -18.66 -0.60 10.60
N MET A 63 -17.96 0.51 10.35
CA MET A 63 -16.79 0.54 9.48
C MET A 63 -15.80 1.60 9.95
N MET A 64 -14.54 1.46 9.55
CA MET A 64 -13.49 2.44 9.78
C MET A 64 -12.50 2.45 8.62
N TYR A 65 -11.89 3.59 8.35
CA TYR A 65 -10.87 3.73 7.33
C TYR A 65 -9.47 3.55 7.92
N LEU A 66 -8.60 2.83 7.22
CA LEU A 66 -7.22 2.59 7.63
C LEU A 66 -6.21 2.99 6.55
N PRO A 67 -5.89 4.30 6.42
CA PRO A 67 -4.84 4.75 5.51
C PRO A 67 -3.46 4.36 6.06
N ARG A 68 -2.69 3.57 5.30
CA ARG A 68 -1.34 3.11 5.72
C ARG A 68 -0.26 3.46 4.71
N ILE A 69 0.93 3.74 5.20
CA ILE A 69 2.18 3.92 4.42
C ILE A 69 3.25 2.98 4.95
N CYS A 70 4.52 3.15 4.52
CA CYS A 70 5.62 2.46 5.18
C CYS A 70 5.81 3.03 6.59
N GLU A 71 6.02 2.16 7.57
CA GLU A 71 6.20 2.57 8.97
C GLU A 71 7.62 3.10 9.29
N HIS A 72 8.55 3.08 8.34
CA HIS A 72 9.95 3.51 8.53
C HIS A 72 10.57 2.99 9.86
N CYS A 73 10.35 1.70 10.11
CA CYS A 73 10.60 1.01 11.38
C CYS A 73 11.99 1.28 11.97
N LEU A 74 12.08 1.22 13.30
CA LEU A 74 13.37 1.22 14.02
C LEU A 74 14.17 -0.05 13.74
N ASN A 75 13.50 -1.21 13.77
CA ASN A 75 14.06 -2.50 13.37
C ASN A 75 13.39 -3.01 12.07
N PRO A 76 13.81 -2.52 10.89
CA PRO A 76 13.14 -2.83 9.63
C PRO A 76 13.44 -4.25 9.15
N SER A 77 12.46 -5.15 9.26
CA SER A 77 12.56 -6.53 8.74
C SER A 77 12.85 -6.58 7.23
N CYS A 78 12.39 -5.59 6.46
CA CYS A 78 12.68 -5.47 5.03
C CYS A 78 14.17 -5.23 4.74
N VAL A 79 14.90 -4.55 5.63
CA VAL A 79 16.36 -4.40 5.57
C VAL A 79 17.01 -5.74 5.89
N ALA A 80 16.64 -6.36 7.01
CA ALA A 80 17.18 -7.66 7.43
C ALA A 80 16.97 -8.78 6.39
N SER A 81 15.91 -8.69 5.59
CA SER A 81 15.57 -9.69 4.57
C SER A 81 16.29 -9.49 3.23
N CYS A 82 17.03 -8.39 3.02
CA CYS A 82 17.60 -8.06 1.72
C CYS A 82 19.02 -8.64 1.57
N PRO A 83 19.26 -9.66 0.73
CA PRO A 83 20.58 -10.30 0.65
C PRO A 83 21.68 -9.41 0.10
N SER A 84 21.32 -8.44 -0.74
CA SER A 84 22.29 -7.52 -1.34
C SER A 84 22.59 -6.30 -0.47
N GLY A 85 21.95 -6.17 0.71
CA GLY A 85 22.11 -4.99 1.57
C GLY A 85 21.58 -3.68 0.95
N ALA A 86 20.75 -3.74 -0.10
CA ALA A 86 20.30 -2.54 -0.81
C ALA A 86 19.24 -1.71 -0.05
N LEU A 87 18.63 -2.27 1.00
CA LEU A 87 17.74 -1.51 1.87
C LEU A 87 18.54 -1.04 3.08
N TYR A 88 18.37 0.22 3.46
CA TYR A 88 19.09 0.82 4.58
C TYR A 88 18.20 1.85 5.28
N LYS A 89 18.54 2.18 6.52
CA LYS A 89 17.92 3.27 7.30
C LYS A 89 18.94 4.40 7.37
N ARG A 90 18.53 5.61 7.01
CA ARG A 90 19.33 6.83 7.17
C ARG A 90 19.53 7.14 8.64
N ASP A 91 20.73 7.60 9.00
CA ASP A 91 21.10 7.87 10.40
C ASP A 91 20.54 9.22 10.88
N GLU A 92 20.49 10.20 9.98
CA GLU A 92 20.11 11.58 10.25
C GLU A 92 18.61 11.78 10.53
N ASP A 93 17.75 10.96 9.93
CA ASP A 93 16.28 11.13 10.00
C ASP A 93 15.51 9.81 10.15
N GLY A 94 16.19 8.67 10.14
CA GLY A 94 15.57 7.36 10.28
C GLY A 94 14.75 6.90 9.05
N ILE A 95 14.84 7.56 7.90
CA ILE A 95 14.09 7.16 6.72
C ILE A 95 14.69 5.88 6.12
N VAL A 96 13.90 4.80 6.12
CA VAL A 96 14.26 3.55 5.40
C VAL A 96 14.07 3.71 3.89
N LEU A 97 15.13 3.47 3.11
CA LEU A 97 15.17 3.61 1.65
C LEU A 97 15.62 2.32 0.95
N VAL A 98 15.51 2.31 -0.38
CA VAL A 98 16.08 1.29 -1.26
C VAL A 98 17.08 1.99 -2.18
N ASP A 99 18.34 1.61 -2.10
CA ASP A 99 19.35 1.97 -3.08
C ASP A 99 19.01 1.30 -4.42
N GLN A 100 18.64 2.13 -5.41
CA GLN A 100 18.26 1.65 -6.73
C GLN A 100 19.45 1.09 -7.51
N ASP A 101 20.68 1.50 -7.25
CA ASP A 101 21.87 0.98 -7.94
C ASP A 101 22.32 -0.36 -7.33
N ALA A 102 22.27 -0.48 -6.01
CA ALA A 102 22.59 -1.72 -5.30
C ALA A 102 21.50 -2.79 -5.40
N CYS A 103 20.24 -2.41 -5.64
CA CYS A 103 19.12 -3.36 -5.70
C CYS A 103 19.29 -4.36 -6.86
N ARG A 104 19.35 -5.65 -6.50
CA ARG A 104 19.47 -6.79 -7.44
C ARG A 104 18.14 -7.52 -7.70
N GLY A 105 17.02 -7.00 -7.20
CA GLY A 105 15.70 -7.55 -7.53
C GLY A 105 15.39 -8.92 -6.93
N TRP A 106 16.02 -9.31 -5.81
CA TRP A 106 15.78 -10.59 -5.12
C TRP A 106 14.36 -10.76 -4.56
N ARG A 107 13.63 -9.65 -4.37
CA ARG A 107 12.23 -9.60 -3.90
C ARG A 107 11.95 -10.13 -2.49
N PHE A 108 12.94 -10.64 -1.75
CA PHE A 108 12.74 -11.10 -0.36
C PHE A 108 12.26 -9.99 0.58
N CYS A 109 12.66 -8.75 0.36
CA CYS A 109 12.19 -7.59 1.13
C CYS A 109 10.65 -7.39 1.05
N MET A 110 9.99 -7.87 0.00
CA MET A 110 8.53 -7.80 -0.13
C MET A 110 7.82 -8.74 0.83
N GLY A 111 8.30 -9.99 0.93
CA GLY A 111 7.77 -10.98 1.87
C GLY A 111 8.24 -10.72 3.31
N GLY A 112 9.44 -10.14 3.46
CA GLY A 112 9.99 -9.78 4.76
C GLY A 112 9.29 -8.60 5.44
N CYS A 113 8.64 -7.71 4.67
CA CYS A 113 7.88 -6.60 5.23
C CYS A 113 6.50 -7.08 5.71
N PRO A 114 6.21 -7.11 7.03
CA PRO A 114 4.92 -7.59 7.53
C PRO A 114 3.74 -6.70 7.12
N TYR A 115 4.03 -5.47 6.69
CA TYR A 115 3.02 -4.51 6.23
C TYR A 115 2.78 -4.55 4.72
N HIS A 116 3.57 -5.34 3.96
CA HIS A 116 3.58 -5.38 2.50
C HIS A 116 3.71 -3.98 1.86
N LYS A 117 4.64 -3.17 2.37
CA LYS A 117 4.90 -1.79 1.92
C LYS A 117 6.14 -1.62 1.04
N VAL A 118 6.66 -2.74 0.55
CA VAL A 118 7.69 -2.79 -0.50
C VAL A 118 7.04 -3.41 -1.73
N TYR A 119 7.12 -2.68 -2.84
CA TYR A 119 6.53 -3.07 -4.12
C TYR A 119 7.64 -3.37 -5.13
N TYR A 120 7.36 -4.24 -6.08
CA TYR A 120 8.30 -4.55 -7.15
C TYR A 120 7.95 -3.76 -8.39
N ASN A 121 8.92 -3.04 -8.93
CA ASN A 121 8.79 -2.44 -10.23
C ASN A 121 9.11 -3.49 -11.30
N TRP A 122 8.08 -3.88 -12.05
CA TRP A 122 8.17 -4.90 -13.10
C TRP A 122 8.98 -4.45 -14.32
N ASN A 123 9.19 -3.15 -14.50
CA ASN A 123 9.96 -2.58 -15.62
C ASN A 123 11.44 -2.43 -15.27
N THR A 124 11.76 -1.87 -14.10
CA THR A 124 13.17 -1.66 -13.66
C THR A 124 13.76 -2.88 -12.97
N HIS A 125 12.92 -3.87 -12.64
CA HIS A 125 13.26 -5.08 -11.91
C HIS A 125 13.82 -4.83 -10.50
N LYS A 126 13.46 -3.71 -9.88
CA LYS A 126 13.93 -3.29 -8.56
C LYS A 126 12.78 -3.10 -7.58
N ALA A 127 13.11 -3.11 -6.30
CA ALA A 127 12.15 -2.85 -5.24
C ALA A 127 12.01 -1.33 -5.02
N GLU A 128 10.77 -0.89 -4.80
CA GLU A 128 10.42 0.49 -4.49
C GLU A 128 9.48 0.54 -3.29
N LYS A 129 9.50 1.65 -2.55
CA LYS A 129 8.65 1.85 -1.38
C LYS A 129 8.44 3.33 -1.14
N CYS A 130 7.52 3.66 -0.24
CA CYS A 130 7.41 5.01 0.31
C CYS A 130 8.80 5.46 0.84
N ASN A 131 9.26 6.60 0.36
CA ASN A 131 10.55 7.21 0.70
C ASN A 131 10.39 8.36 1.71
N PHE A 132 9.24 8.40 2.39
CA PHE A 132 8.81 9.48 3.29
C PHE A 132 8.92 10.89 2.69
N CYS A 133 8.87 11.00 1.35
CA CYS A 133 9.12 12.25 0.63
C CYS A 133 10.43 12.92 1.08
N TYR A 134 11.53 12.18 1.26
CA TYR A 134 12.78 12.73 1.78
C TYR A 134 13.25 14.05 1.13
N PRO A 135 13.11 14.28 -0.20
CA PRO A 135 13.52 15.56 -0.79
C PRO A 135 12.73 16.77 -0.25
N ARG A 136 11.51 16.54 0.24
CA ARG A 136 10.68 17.55 0.88
C ARG A 136 11.04 17.71 2.35
N THR A 137 11.19 16.61 3.08
CA THR A 137 11.48 16.66 4.51
C THR A 137 12.87 17.23 4.80
N GLU A 138 13.85 17.00 3.93
CA GLU A 138 15.16 17.66 3.97
C GLU A 138 15.07 19.19 3.88
N ALA A 139 14.04 19.71 3.19
CA ALA A 139 13.75 21.14 3.09
C ALA A 139 12.79 21.65 4.18
N GLY A 140 12.50 20.84 5.21
CA GLY A 140 11.55 21.19 6.27
C GLY A 140 10.08 21.19 5.83
N LEU A 141 9.77 20.67 4.65
CA LEU A 141 8.41 20.56 4.14
C LEU A 141 7.75 19.24 4.58
N PRO A 142 6.43 19.22 4.79
CA PRO A 142 5.70 17.99 5.07
C PRO A 142 5.75 17.01 3.88
N THR A 143 5.50 15.73 4.17
CA THR A 143 5.27 14.73 3.12
C THR A 143 4.01 15.07 2.33
N LEU A 144 3.99 14.70 1.05
CA LEU A 144 2.87 15.07 0.16
C LEU A 144 1.53 14.55 0.68
N CYS A 145 1.52 13.30 1.17
CA CYS A 145 0.30 12.67 1.66
C CYS A 145 -0.17 13.23 3.02
N SER A 146 0.70 13.90 3.77
CA SER A 146 0.33 14.66 4.97
C SER A 146 -0.18 16.06 4.61
N GLU A 147 0.51 16.77 3.70
CA GLU A 147 0.09 18.09 3.23
C GLU A 147 -1.27 18.06 2.53
N SER A 148 -1.49 17.06 1.67
CA SER A 148 -2.72 16.92 0.89
C SER A 148 -3.86 16.23 1.66
N CYS A 149 -3.70 16.00 2.97
CA CYS A 149 -4.70 15.29 3.76
C CYS A 149 -5.93 16.17 4.00
N VAL A 150 -6.98 15.97 3.20
CA VAL A 150 -8.24 16.74 3.29
C VAL A 150 -8.87 16.65 4.68
N GLY A 151 -8.84 15.47 5.32
CA GLY A 151 -9.36 15.27 6.67
C GLY A 151 -8.48 15.84 7.79
N ARG A 152 -7.28 16.35 7.46
CA ARG A 152 -6.34 16.97 8.41
C ARG A 152 -6.02 16.09 9.64
N ILE A 153 -5.98 14.77 9.44
CA ILE A 153 -5.74 13.79 10.51
C ILE A 153 -4.27 13.40 10.68
N ARG A 154 -3.36 13.96 9.89
CA ARG A 154 -1.95 13.55 9.82
C ARG A 154 -1.05 14.59 10.48
N TYR A 155 -0.17 14.10 11.36
CA TYR A 155 0.81 14.89 12.08
C TYR A 155 2.20 14.30 11.84
N ILE A 156 3.20 15.16 11.68
CA ILE A 156 4.61 14.78 11.54
C ILE A 156 5.37 15.48 12.65
N GLY A 157 6.16 14.72 13.39
CA GLY A 157 6.99 15.23 14.48
C GLY A 157 8.25 14.39 14.64
N VAL A 158 9.29 15.01 15.20
CA VAL A 158 10.55 14.32 15.51
C VAL A 158 10.35 13.45 16.74
N VAL A 159 10.87 12.24 16.69
CA VAL A 159 10.95 11.32 17.84
C VAL A 159 12.42 10.94 18.01
N LEU A 160 12.98 11.26 19.17
CA LEU A 160 14.34 10.86 19.52
C LEU A 160 14.33 9.42 20.02
N TYR A 161 15.26 8.61 19.52
CA TYR A 161 15.45 7.24 19.95
C TYR A 161 16.95 6.97 20.12
N ALA A 162 17.27 6.06 21.04
CA ALA A 162 18.62 5.64 21.38
C ALA A 162 19.02 4.35 20.65
#